data_AF-A0A0G2FHA8-F1
#
_entry.id   AF-A0A0G2FHA8-F1
#
_cell.length_a   1.000
_cell.length_b   1.000
_cell.length_c   1.000
_cell.angle_alpha   90.00
_cell.angle_beta   90.00
_cell.angle_gamma   90.00
#
_symmetry.space_group_name_H-M   'P 1'
#
loop_
_entity.id
_entity.type
_entity.pdbx_description
1 polymer ?
#
loop_
_entity_poly.entity_id
_entity_poly.type
_entity_poly.pdbx_seq_one_letter_code
_entity_poly.pdbx_strand_id
1 'polypeptide(L)'
;MVLAVVMPARALTSSLAPKRWQKVGLAVDEFSRYMQEILEQERVATENEGAIGSSQRRSKSLTSALIQASEEDKATEGKGSAKGLSDEEVYGNMFIFNFAGQDTTANTMAYAIALMAIHPEIQEWARAEVVDVFSQNNPREYDQVFPRLKRLPA
;
A
#
# COMPACT_ATOMS: atom_id res chain seq x y z
N MET A 1 12.85 14.34 -1.64
CA MET A 1 12.08 13.26 -1.00
C MET A 1 12.27 13.26 0.51
N VAL A 2 13.48 13.10 1.07
CA VAL A 2 13.70 13.12 2.54
C VAL A 2 13.12 14.37 3.24
N LEU A 3 13.20 15.56 2.62
CA LEU A 3 12.60 16.79 3.16
C LEU A 3 11.09 16.72 3.38
N ALA A 4 10.35 15.95 2.57
CA ALA A 4 8.89 15.80 2.69
C ALA A 4 8.48 14.95 3.90
N VAL A 5 9.37 14.07 4.35
CA VAL A 5 9.16 13.19 5.52
C VAL A 5 9.39 13.96 6.83
N VAL A 6 10.28 14.95 6.81
CA VAL A 6 10.75 15.65 8.02
C VAL A 6 10.09 17.02 8.20
N MET A 7 9.64 17.67 7.12
CA MET A 7 9.05 19.01 7.18
C MET A 7 7.55 19.00 6.85
N PRO A 8 6.70 19.64 7.67
CA PRO A 8 5.27 19.74 7.39
C PRO A 8 5.04 20.51 6.08
N ALA A 9 4.07 20.05 5.27
CA ALA A 9 3.79 20.58 3.94
C ALA A 9 3.62 22.11 3.90
N ARG A 10 3.06 22.71 4.97
CA ARG A 10 2.90 24.17 5.13
C ARG A 10 4.22 24.94 5.20
N ALA A 11 5.28 24.34 5.74
CA ALA A 11 6.61 24.97 5.77
C ALA A 11 7.26 24.95 4.38
N LEU A 12 6.93 23.94 3.56
CA LEU A 12 7.47 23.77 2.21
C LEU A 12 6.78 24.66 1.15
N THR A 13 5.52 25.06 1.39
CA THR A 13 4.74 25.94 0.49
C THR A 13 4.84 27.43 0.81
N SER A 14 5.61 27.82 1.84
CA SER A 14 5.85 29.22 2.20
C SER A 14 6.48 30.03 1.06
N SER A 15 6.16 31.33 0.99
CA SER A 15 6.73 32.29 0.02
C SER A 15 8.25 32.46 0.16
N LEU A 16 8.82 32.08 1.31
CA LEU A 16 10.26 32.06 1.55
C LEU A 16 10.97 30.79 1.02
N ALA A 17 10.22 29.74 0.65
CA ALA A 17 10.79 28.47 0.25
C ALA A 17 11.23 28.49 -1.24
N PRO A 18 12.34 27.80 -1.60
CA PRO A 18 12.74 27.66 -2.99
C PRO A 18 11.65 27.02 -3.87
N LYS A 19 11.55 27.41 -5.15
CA LYS A 19 10.55 26.87 -6.10
C LYS A 19 10.50 25.33 -6.17
N ARG A 20 11.64 24.66 -5.98
CA ARG A 20 11.71 23.19 -5.93
C ARG A 20 11.02 22.62 -4.68
N TRP A 21 11.10 23.31 -3.55
CA TRP A 21 10.48 22.90 -2.29
C TRP A 21 8.98 23.17 -2.30
N GLN A 22 8.55 24.28 -2.89
CA GLN A 22 7.13 24.57 -3.10
C GLN A 22 6.47 23.49 -3.96
N LYS A 23 7.13 23.02 -5.02
CA LYS A 23 6.64 21.88 -5.82
C LYS A 23 6.54 20.59 -5.00
N VAL A 24 7.51 20.31 -4.13
CA VAL A 24 7.46 19.16 -3.24
C VAL A 24 6.33 19.30 -2.23
N GLY A 25 6.17 20.47 -1.60
CA GLY A 25 5.08 20.74 -0.66
C GLY A 25 3.70 20.60 -1.30
N LEU A 26 3.55 21.07 -2.55
CA LEU A 26 2.32 20.90 -3.33
C LEU A 26 2.03 19.42 -3.62
N ALA A 27 3.03 18.65 -4.06
CA ALA A 27 2.86 17.23 -4.34
C ALA A 27 2.50 16.42 -3.07
N VAL A 28 3.08 16.79 -1.92
CA VAL A 28 2.76 16.17 -0.63
C VAL A 28 1.33 16.52 -0.19
N ASP A 29 0.90 17.77 -0.38
CA ASP A 29 -0.47 18.20 -0.08
C ASP A 29 -1.50 17.46 -0.96
N GLU A 30 -1.23 17.37 -2.27
CA GLU A 30 -2.07 16.67 -3.23
C GLU A 30 -2.15 15.18 -2.92
N PHE A 31 -1.01 14.54 -2.62
CA PHE A 31 -0.98 13.16 -2.17
C PHE A 31 -1.79 12.95 -0.89
N SER A 32 -1.63 13.82 0.11
CA SER A 32 -2.36 13.70 1.39
C SER A 32 -3.87 13.79 1.17
N ARG A 33 -4.31 14.70 0.29
CA ARG A 33 -5.71 14.85 -0.09
C ARG A 33 -6.24 13.62 -0.80
N TYR A 34 -5.48 13.05 -1.74
CA TYR A 34 -5.85 11.81 -2.41
C TYR A 34 -5.99 10.65 -1.43
N MET A 35 -5.09 10.53 -0.46
CA MET A 35 -5.17 9.49 0.56
C MET A 35 -6.37 9.67 1.49
N GLN A 36 -6.73 10.92 1.83
CA GLN A 36 -7.95 11.24 2.57
C GLN A 36 -9.20 10.79 1.80
N GLU A 37 -9.26 11.06 0.50
CA GLU A 37 -10.37 10.65 -0.36
C GLU A 37 -10.52 9.13 -0.45
N ILE A 38 -9.42 8.40 -0.62
CA ILE A 38 -9.44 6.91 -0.60
C ILE A 38 -9.92 6.40 0.75
N LEU A 39 -9.43 6.98 1.85
CA LEU A 39 -9.77 6.50 3.19
C LEU A 39 -11.26 6.72 3.51
N GLU A 40 -11.80 7.88 3.11
CA GLU A 40 -13.22 8.19 3.28
C GLU A 40 -14.10 7.26 2.43
N GLN A 41 -13.69 6.94 1.20
CA GLN A 41 -14.39 5.96 0.37
C GLN A 41 -14.40 4.56 1.02
N GLU A 42 -13.28 4.12 1.57
CA GLU A 42 -13.17 2.85 2.30
C GLU A 42 -13.99 2.84 3.59
N ARG A 43 -14.04 3.96 4.32
CA ARG A 43 -14.87 4.14 5.52
C ARG A 43 -16.35 3.96 5.18
N VAL A 44 -16.83 4.65 4.15
CA VAL A 44 -18.22 4.55 3.67
C VAL A 44 -18.53 3.14 3.16
N ALA A 45 -17.59 2.49 2.47
CA ALA A 45 -17.76 1.10 2.03
C ALA A 45 -17.88 0.13 3.22
N THR A 46 -17.08 0.33 4.27
CA THR A 46 -17.08 -0.51 5.48
C THR A 46 -18.37 -0.32 6.30
N GLU A 47 -18.87 0.91 6.44
CA GLU A 47 -20.13 1.20 7.15
C GLU A 47 -21.36 0.57 6.45
N ASN A 48 -21.40 0.58 5.11
CA ASN A 48 -22.48 -0.06 4.34
C ASN A 48 -22.45 -1.60 4.41
N GLU A 49 -21.28 -2.21 4.60
CA GLU A 49 -21.13 -3.67 4.73
C GLU A 49 -21.52 -4.20 6.11
N GLY A 50 -21.46 -3.38 7.16
CA GLY A 50 -21.96 -3.73 8.50
C GLY A 50 -23.49 -3.94 8.59
N ALA A 51 -24.26 -3.42 7.63
CA ALA A 51 -25.72 -3.56 7.58
C ALA A 51 -26.19 -4.83 6.84
N ILE A 52 -25.34 -5.46 6.02
CA ILE A 52 -25.67 -6.67 5.27
C ILE A 52 -24.71 -7.76 5.75
N GLY A 53 -25.17 -8.62 6.66
CA GLY A 53 -24.41 -9.71 7.30
C GLY A 53 -23.82 -10.73 6.31
N SER A 54 -22.80 -10.33 5.57
CA SER A 54 -22.08 -11.15 4.61
C SER A 54 -20.74 -11.53 5.21
N SER A 55 -20.70 -12.73 5.79
CA SER A 55 -19.50 -13.39 6.33
C SER A 55 -18.51 -13.82 5.24
N GLN A 56 -18.39 -13.05 4.16
CA GLN A 56 -17.43 -13.33 3.10
C GLN A 56 -16.19 -12.52 3.42
N ARG A 57 -15.14 -13.21 3.90
CA ARG A 57 -13.81 -12.68 4.20
C ARG A 57 -13.23 -11.97 2.97
N ARG A 58 -13.65 -10.73 2.69
CA ARG A 58 -12.86 -9.81 1.88
C ARG A 58 -11.58 -9.58 2.69
N SER A 59 -10.42 -9.78 2.06
CA SER A 59 -9.14 -9.50 2.70
C SER A 59 -9.21 -8.09 3.28
N LYS A 60 -9.00 -7.95 4.60
CA LYS A 60 -8.91 -6.64 5.22
C LYS A 60 -7.79 -5.89 4.51
N SER A 61 -8.16 -4.88 3.71
CA SER A 61 -7.18 -3.97 3.12
C SER A 61 -6.37 -3.34 4.26
N LEU A 62 -5.11 -3.03 4.01
CA LEU A 62 -4.27 -2.29 4.96
C LEU A 62 -4.99 -0.99 5.42
N THR A 63 -5.72 -0.35 4.52
CA THR A 63 -6.53 0.84 4.81
C THR A 63 -7.64 0.54 5.82
N SER A 64 -8.41 -0.52 5.60
CA SER A 64 -9.46 -0.96 6.54
C SER A 64 -8.91 -1.35 7.91
N ALA A 65 -7.70 -1.91 7.98
CA ALA A 65 -7.05 -2.25 9.23
C ALA A 65 -6.60 -1.00 10.00
N LEU A 66 -6.10 0.02 9.30
CA LEU A 66 -5.73 1.31 9.91
C LEU A 66 -6.96 2.08 10.39
N ILE A 67 -8.07 2.05 9.65
CA ILE A 67 -9.36 2.64 10.07
C ILE A 67 -9.89 1.91 11.31
N GLN A 68 -9.88 0.58 11.31
CA GLN A 68 -10.31 -0.20 12.47
C GLN A 68 -9.48 0.15 13.72
N ALA A 69 -8.16 0.29 13.56
CA ALA A 69 -7.25 0.68 14.64
C ALA A 69 -7.44 2.14 15.12
N SER A 70 -8.01 3.04 14.31
CA SER A 70 -8.38 4.39 14.77
C SER A 70 -9.72 4.43 15.51
N GLU A 71 -10.64 3.51 15.19
CA GLU A 71 -11.97 3.45 15.79
C GLU A 71 -12.04 2.73 17.14
N GLU A 72 -11.05 1.89 17.46
CA GLU A 72 -10.93 1.20 18.75
C GLU A 72 -10.91 2.17 19.96
N ASP A 73 -10.55 3.44 19.75
CA ASP A 73 -10.59 4.50 20.77
C ASP A 73 -11.99 5.04 21.09
N LYS A 74 -12.90 5.10 20.10
CA LYS A 74 -14.23 5.72 20.28
C LYS A 74 -15.17 4.88 21.15
N ALA A 75 -14.87 3.59 21.32
CA ALA A 75 -15.71 2.65 22.06
C ALA A 75 -15.28 2.43 23.52
N THR A 76 -14.09 2.87 23.92
CA THR A 76 -13.53 2.63 25.27
C THR A 76 -13.08 3.91 25.97
N GLU A 77 -14.00 4.86 26.14
CA GLU A 77 -13.84 5.91 27.15
C GLU A 77 -13.84 5.25 28.55
N GLY A 78 -12.65 4.98 29.11
CA GLY A 78 -12.51 4.78 30.56
C GLY A 78 -11.63 3.64 31.09
N LYS A 79 -10.95 2.84 30.26
CA LYS A 79 -10.05 1.78 30.80
C LYS A 79 -8.77 1.64 29.99
N GLY A 80 -7.76 2.44 30.31
CA GLY A 80 -6.31 2.15 30.21
C GLY A 80 -5.75 1.39 28.98
N SER A 81 -6.47 1.36 27.86
CA SER A 81 -6.07 0.67 26.63
C SER A 81 -5.28 1.64 25.76
N ALA A 82 -4.37 1.09 24.95
CA ALA A 82 -3.52 1.83 24.04
C ALA A 82 -4.36 2.80 23.19
N LYS A 83 -3.96 4.07 23.18
CA LYS A 83 -4.53 5.12 22.35
C LYS A 83 -4.48 4.66 20.89
N GLY A 84 -5.64 4.54 20.26
CA GLY A 84 -5.85 4.32 18.83
C GLY A 84 -5.21 5.43 17.99
N LEU A 85 -5.06 5.13 16.70
CA LEU A 85 -4.36 6.02 15.76
C LEU A 85 -5.18 7.28 15.49
N SER A 86 -4.55 8.45 15.49
CA SER A 86 -5.17 9.66 14.95
C SER A 86 -5.29 9.60 13.42
N ASP A 87 -6.18 10.40 12.83
CA ASP A 87 -6.31 10.48 11.38
C ASP A 87 -4.97 10.86 10.73
N GLU A 88 -4.22 11.79 11.31
CA GLU A 88 -2.87 12.14 10.84
C GLU A 88 -1.88 10.97 10.91
N GLU A 89 -1.97 10.11 11.93
CA GLU A 89 -1.13 8.92 12.06
C GLU A 89 -1.52 7.85 11.03
N VAL A 90 -2.81 7.69 10.74
CA VAL A 90 -3.31 6.83 9.66
C VAL A 90 -2.76 7.30 8.30
N TYR A 91 -2.85 8.60 8.00
CA TYR A 91 -2.31 9.16 6.76
C TYR A 91 -0.78 9.04 6.67
N GLY A 92 -0.08 9.33 7.77
CA GLY A 92 1.37 9.18 7.85
C GLY A 92 1.81 7.74 7.57
N ASN A 93 1.15 6.76 8.18
CA ASN A 93 1.45 5.34 7.97
C ASN A 93 1.17 4.92 6.53
N MET A 94 0.03 5.31 5.95
CA MET A 94 -0.27 5.04 4.54
C MET A 94 0.77 5.64 3.59
N PHE A 95 1.21 6.89 3.84
CA PHE A 95 2.26 7.52 3.06
C PHE A 95 3.55 6.70 3.11
N ILE A 96 3.98 6.30 4.31
CA ILE A 96 5.21 5.52 4.52
C ILE A 96 5.13 4.17 3.81
N PHE A 97 4.02 3.43 3.94
CA PHE A 97 3.87 2.12 3.30
C PHE A 97 3.89 2.22 1.77
N ASN A 98 3.17 3.17 1.19
CA ASN A 98 3.17 3.38 -0.26
C ASN A 98 4.56 3.80 -0.77
N PHE A 99 5.20 4.73 -0.07
CA PHE A 99 6.53 5.21 -0.45
C PHE A 99 7.58 4.11 -0.38
N ALA A 100 7.61 3.35 0.73
CA ALA A 100 8.58 2.27 0.92
C ALA A 100 8.38 1.14 -0.10
N GLY A 101 7.13 0.81 -0.43
CA GLY A 101 6.79 -0.28 -1.34
C GLY A 101 6.99 0.07 -2.81
N GLN A 102 6.82 1.32 -3.23
CA GLN A 102 6.80 1.66 -4.65
C GLN A 102 8.19 1.70 -5.30
N ASP A 103 9.08 2.56 -4.80
CA ASP A 103 10.38 2.77 -5.47
C ASP A 103 11.28 1.54 -5.38
N THR A 104 11.25 0.82 -4.25
CA THR A 104 12.08 -0.37 -4.02
C THR A 104 11.66 -1.54 -4.91
N THR A 105 10.36 -1.83 -4.99
CA THR A 105 9.84 -2.94 -5.81
C THR A 105 9.94 -2.63 -7.29
N ALA A 106 9.63 -1.39 -7.72
CA ALA A 106 9.73 -0.99 -9.12
C ALA A 106 11.17 -1.13 -9.63
N ASN A 107 12.15 -0.65 -8.85
CA ASN A 107 13.56 -0.76 -9.22
C ASN A 107 14.02 -2.23 -9.24
N THR A 108 13.62 -3.03 -8.24
CA THR A 108 13.93 -4.47 -8.19
C THR A 108 13.36 -5.21 -9.40
N MET A 109 12.10 -4.95 -9.76
CA MET A 109 11.46 -5.56 -10.93
C MET A 109 12.13 -5.12 -12.24
N ALA A 110 12.51 -3.84 -12.36
CA ALA A 110 13.23 -3.35 -13.52
C ALA A 110 14.56 -4.08 -13.74
N TYR A 111 15.35 -4.27 -12.67
CA TYR A 111 16.57 -5.06 -12.73
C TYR A 111 16.30 -6.54 -13.03
N ALA A 112 15.30 -7.15 -12.39
CA ALA A 112 14.95 -8.54 -12.63
C ALA A 112 14.59 -8.79 -14.10
N ILE A 113 13.76 -7.93 -14.69
CA ILE A 113 13.38 -8.01 -16.12
C ILE A 113 14.60 -7.78 -17.01
N ALA A 114 15.42 -6.78 -16.72
CA ALA A 114 16.62 -6.49 -17.51
C ALA A 114 17.61 -7.66 -17.50
N LEU A 115 17.83 -8.28 -16.34
CA LEU A 115 18.68 -9.45 -16.18
C LEU A 115 18.12 -10.66 -16.94
N MET A 116 16.82 -10.93 -16.85
CA MET A 116 16.20 -12.00 -17.63
C MET A 116 16.35 -11.78 -19.15
N ALA A 117 16.24 -10.52 -19.62
CA ALA A 117 16.37 -10.21 -21.04
C ALA A 117 17.78 -10.50 -21.59
N ILE A 118 18.83 -10.31 -20.79
CA ILE A 118 20.22 -10.59 -21.19
C ILE A 118 20.67 -12.02 -20.87
N HIS A 119 19.88 -12.76 -20.09
CA HIS A 119 20.08 -14.17 -19.74
C HIS A 119 18.88 -15.02 -20.20
N PRO A 120 18.74 -15.30 -21.52
CA PRO A 120 17.60 -16.03 -22.07
C PRO A 120 17.37 -17.41 -21.43
N GLU A 121 18.44 -18.06 -20.97
CA GLU A 121 18.40 -19.32 -20.24
C GLU A 121 17.62 -19.20 -18.91
N ILE A 122 17.80 -18.09 -18.18
CA ILE A 122 17.09 -17.81 -16.94
C ILE A 122 15.65 -17.41 -17.23
N GLN A 123 15.44 -16.61 -18.27
CA GLN A 123 14.10 -16.23 -18.71
C GLN A 123 13.27 -17.46 -19.10
N GLU A 124 13.82 -18.38 -19.88
CA GLU A 124 13.11 -19.61 -20.27
C GLU A 124 12.93 -20.55 -19.07
N TRP A 125 13.91 -20.63 -18.16
CA TRP A 125 13.80 -21.40 -16.93
C TRP A 125 12.64 -20.93 -16.03
N ALA A 126 12.48 -19.61 -15.87
CA ALA A 126 11.36 -19.01 -15.13
C ALA A 126 10.03 -19.18 -15.89
N ARG A 127 10.02 -18.88 -17.19
CA ARG A 127 8.84 -18.99 -18.05
C ARG A 127 8.28 -20.41 -18.08
N ALA A 128 9.12 -21.43 -18.16
CA ALA A 128 8.69 -22.82 -18.19
C ALA A 128 7.89 -23.21 -16.94
N GLU A 129 8.27 -22.70 -15.75
CA GLU A 129 7.51 -22.91 -14.52
C GLU A 129 6.18 -22.16 -14.53
N VAL A 130 6.16 -20.91 -14.97
CA VAL A 130 4.90 -20.16 -15.11
C VAL A 130 3.95 -20.89 -16.08
N VAL A 131 4.44 -21.35 -17.23
CA VAL A 131 3.61 -22.09 -18.18
C VAL A 131 3.10 -23.39 -17.58
N ASP A 132 3.94 -24.16 -16.87
CA ASP A 132 3.53 -25.40 -16.21
C ASP A 132 2.44 -25.16 -15.15
N VAL A 133 2.62 -24.16 -14.29
CA VAL A 133 1.67 -23.85 -13.22
C VAL A 133 0.33 -23.33 -13.75
N PHE A 134 0.34 -22.55 -14.83
CA PHE A 134 -0.85 -21.84 -15.34
C PHE A 134 -1.52 -22.47 -16.58
N SER A 135 -0.94 -23.49 -17.22
CA SER A 135 -1.44 -24.11 -18.46
C SER A 135 -2.78 -24.88 -18.32
N GLN A 136 -3.20 -25.24 -17.10
CA GLN A 136 -4.36 -26.12 -16.86
C GLN A 136 -5.64 -25.43 -16.40
N ASN A 137 -5.81 -24.13 -16.66
CA ASN A 137 -7.04 -23.39 -16.38
C ASN A 137 -7.53 -23.42 -14.90
N ASN A 138 -6.62 -23.61 -13.94
CA ASN A 138 -6.77 -23.13 -12.55
C ASN A 138 -5.46 -23.29 -11.77
N PRO A 139 -5.14 -22.40 -10.79
CA PRO A 139 -6.04 -21.65 -9.90
C PRO A 139 -6.20 -20.14 -10.18
N ARG A 140 -7.31 -19.56 -9.71
CA ARG A 140 -7.52 -18.09 -9.63
C ARG A 140 -6.98 -17.46 -8.33
N GLU A 141 -6.57 -18.27 -7.37
CA GLU A 141 -6.22 -17.83 -6.00
C GLU A 141 -4.74 -17.99 -5.70
N TYR A 142 -4.16 -16.95 -5.11
CA TYR A 142 -2.74 -16.83 -4.76
C TYR A 142 -2.23 -18.02 -3.93
N ASP A 143 -2.96 -18.42 -2.89
CA ASP A 143 -2.54 -19.47 -1.95
C ASP A 143 -2.36 -20.85 -2.60
N GLN A 144 -3.01 -21.08 -3.75
CA GLN A 144 -2.91 -22.34 -4.49
C GLN A 144 -1.81 -22.28 -5.56
N VAL A 145 -1.53 -21.09 -6.09
CA VAL A 145 -0.55 -20.84 -7.15
C VAL A 145 0.85 -20.72 -6.57
N PHE A 146 1.01 -19.87 -5.56
CA PHE A 146 2.31 -19.45 -5.08
C PHE A 146 3.19 -20.62 -4.60
N PRO A 147 2.70 -21.60 -3.82
CA PRO A 147 3.51 -22.75 -3.41
C PRO A 147 4.00 -23.64 -4.56
N ARG A 148 3.42 -23.51 -5.76
CA ARG A 148 3.82 -24.26 -6.96
C ARG A 148 4.94 -23.58 -7.74
N LEU A 149 5.17 -22.28 -7.52
CA LEU A 149 6.27 -21.51 -8.11
C LEU A 149 7.56 -21.72 -7.29
N LYS A 150 8.29 -22.80 -7.59
CA LYS A 150 9.50 -23.19 -6.83
C LYS A 150 10.74 -22.40 -7.26
N ARG A 151 10.77 -21.89 -8.49
CA ARG A 151 11.87 -21.14 -9.10
C ARG A 151 11.71 -19.64 -8.91
N LEU A 152 10.46 -19.17 -8.77
CA LEU A 152 10.11 -17.77 -8.49
C LEU A 152 9.60 -17.61 -7.04
N PRO A 153 10.49 -17.64 -6.03
CA PRO A 153 10.10 -17.37 -4.65
C PRO A 153 9.70 -15.90 -4.46
N ALA A 154 8.91 -15.63 -3.41
CA ALA A 154 8.58 -14.27 -2.96
C ALA A 154 9.80 -13.55 -2.38
#